data_AF-A0AAP5QB58-F1
#
_entry.id   AF-A0AAP5QB58-F1
#
_cell.length_a   1.000
_cell.length_b   1.000
_cell.length_c   1.000
_cell.angle_alpha   90.00
_cell.angle_beta   90.00
_cell.angle_gamma   90.00
#
_symmetry.space_group_name_H-M   'P 1'
#
loop_
_entity.id
_entity.type
_entity.pdbx_description
1 polymer ?
#
loop_
_entity_poly.entity_id
_entity_poly.type
_entity_poly.pdbx_seq_one_letter_code
_entity_poly.pdbx_strand_id
1 'polypeptide(L)'
;MASKPFHPWRRDLHVGGAMMIIGVSTLAILIHTGIASPLRYGPFAVLLTVFGYWRAERGYYRWYGKHTEGKALAALRARLPSGWTITNNVMTASGDCDAIVSTGSIRFVVEIKSVRAVTLTHKFFGPTTLAFGRDVGATPASHLAQAAFNAGSAGGIAILWYPLARKKNYGLIGATWVVTGAAGMLVGAMQKHLATAR
;
A
#
# COMPACT_ATOMS: atom_id res chain seq x y z
N MET A 1 -9.80 0.05 -25.52
CA MET A 1 -10.97 0.08 -24.62
C MET A 1 -10.49 0.49 -23.24
N ALA A 2 -10.94 1.63 -22.70
CA ALA A 2 -10.61 1.99 -21.33
C ALA A 2 -11.35 1.01 -20.39
N SER A 3 -10.60 0.21 -19.63
CA SER A 3 -11.17 -0.65 -18.59
C SER A 3 -11.89 0.22 -17.56
N LYS A 4 -13.05 -0.24 -17.06
CA LYS A 4 -13.75 0.45 -15.96
C LYS A 4 -12.77 0.61 -14.80
N PRO A 5 -12.74 1.78 -14.13
CA PRO A 5 -11.82 1.99 -13.02
C PRO A 5 -12.10 0.95 -11.92
N PHE A 6 -11.07 0.17 -11.60
CA PHE A 6 -11.17 -0.94 -10.67
C PHE A 6 -11.24 -0.44 -9.23
N HIS A 7 -12.40 -0.62 -8.58
CA HIS A 7 -12.69 -0.12 -7.23
C HIS A 7 -13.14 -1.25 -6.30
N PRO A 8 -12.27 -2.23 -5.98
CA PRO A 8 -12.64 -3.42 -5.21
C PRO A 8 -13.11 -3.09 -3.78
N TRP A 9 -12.69 -1.96 -3.22
CA TRP A 9 -13.11 -1.50 -1.91
C TRP A 9 -14.59 -1.12 -1.84
N ARG A 10 -15.21 -0.66 -2.94
CA ARG A 10 -16.63 -0.26 -2.93
C ARG A 10 -17.53 -1.42 -2.54
N ARG A 11 -17.29 -2.60 -3.12
CA ARG A 11 -18.03 -3.82 -2.78
C ARG A 11 -17.81 -4.22 -1.32
N ASP A 12 -16.58 -4.15 -0.84
CA ASP A 12 -16.25 -4.50 0.54
C ASP A 12 -16.92 -3.56 1.55
N LEU A 13 -16.92 -2.25 1.27
CA LEU A 13 -17.61 -1.23 2.08
C LEU A 13 -19.13 -1.37 2.04
N HIS A 14 -19.74 -1.52 0.85
CA HIS A 14 -21.20 -1.61 0.72
C HIS A 14 -21.75 -2.89 1.37
N VAL A 15 -21.15 -4.04 1.06
CA VAL A 15 -21.59 -5.32 1.63
C VAL A 15 -21.33 -5.34 3.14
N GLY A 16 -20.17 -4.85 3.59
CA GLY A 16 -19.85 -4.75 5.01
C GLY A 16 -20.85 -3.86 5.76
N GLY A 17 -21.12 -2.66 5.24
CA GLY A 17 -22.09 -1.73 5.81
C GLY A 17 -23.51 -2.29 5.84
N ALA A 18 -23.95 -2.97 4.77
CA ALA A 18 -25.26 -3.62 4.73
C ALA A 18 -25.37 -4.72 5.78
N MET A 19 -24.34 -5.57 5.94
CA MET A 19 -24.31 -6.61 6.98
C MET A 19 -24.40 -6.01 8.39
N MET A 20 -23.68 -4.91 8.65
CA MET A 20 -23.75 -4.19 9.92
C MET A 20 -25.14 -3.63 10.20
N ILE A 21 -25.75 -2.95 9.21
CA ILE A 21 -27.11 -2.40 9.33
C ILE A 21 -28.10 -3.52 9.62
N ILE A 22 -28.09 -4.60 8.84
CA ILE A 22 -29.00 -5.74 9.02
C ILE A 22 -28.81 -6.38 10.39
N GLY A 23 -27.57 -6.61 10.82
CA GLY A 23 -27.26 -7.23 12.11
C GLY A 23 -27.72 -6.37 13.29
N VAL A 24 -27.40 -5.08 13.28
CA VAL A 24 -27.80 -4.12 14.33
C VAL A 24 -29.32 -3.96 14.36
N SER A 25 -29.96 -3.79 13.21
CA SER A 25 -31.43 -3.69 13.12
C SER A 25 -32.12 -4.96 13.59
N THR A 26 -31.60 -6.14 13.26
CA THR A 26 -32.15 -7.42 13.72
C THR A 26 -32.05 -7.53 15.24
N LEU A 27 -30.90 -7.20 15.82
CA LEU A 27 -30.72 -7.22 17.28
C LEU A 27 -31.67 -6.24 17.98
N ALA A 28 -31.81 -5.03 17.43
CA ALA A 28 -32.74 -4.03 17.94
C ALA A 28 -34.19 -4.54 17.90
N ILE A 29 -34.63 -5.12 16.77
CA ILE A 29 -35.98 -5.68 16.62
C ILE A 29 -36.20 -6.82 17.63
N LEU A 30 -35.27 -7.76 17.76
CA LEU A 30 -35.39 -8.88 18.70
C LEU A 30 -35.56 -8.41 20.15
N ILE A 31 -34.79 -7.39 20.56
CA ILE A 31 -34.84 -6.84 21.91
C ILE A 31 -36.14 -6.06 22.17
N HIS A 32 -36.59 -5.23 21.22
CA HIS A 32 -37.69 -4.29 21.46
C HIS A 32 -39.08 -4.87 21.18
N THR A 33 -39.19 -5.87 20.31
CA THR A 33 -40.48 -6.42 19.89
C THR A 33 -40.83 -7.73 20.58
N GLY A 34 -39.84 -8.46 21.08
CA GLY A 34 -40.04 -9.79 21.65
C GLY A 34 -40.57 -10.84 20.65
N ILE A 35 -40.59 -10.54 19.34
CA ILE A 35 -41.13 -11.44 18.29
C ILE A 35 -40.41 -12.80 18.26
N ALA A 36 -39.16 -12.84 18.70
CA ALA A 36 -38.39 -14.06 18.87
C ALA A 36 -37.35 -13.90 19.98
N SER A 37 -36.88 -15.03 20.53
CA SER A 37 -35.87 -15.03 21.59
C SER A 37 -34.56 -14.38 21.14
N PRO A 38 -34.10 -13.29 21.80
CA PRO A 38 -32.79 -12.70 21.53
C PRO A 38 -31.64 -13.67 21.77
N LEU A 39 -31.79 -14.64 22.67
CA LEU A 39 -30.75 -15.64 22.93
C LEU A 39 -30.58 -16.63 21.76
N ARG A 40 -31.67 -16.92 21.03
CA ARG A 40 -31.64 -17.84 19.89
C ARG A 40 -31.07 -17.22 18.62
N TYR A 41 -31.43 -15.97 18.34
CA TYR A 41 -31.09 -15.31 17.06
C TYR A 41 -30.08 -14.16 17.20
N GLY A 42 -29.90 -13.62 18.41
CA GLY A 42 -28.95 -12.57 18.71
C GLY A 42 -27.50 -12.94 18.39
N PRO A 43 -26.99 -14.15 18.70
CA PRO A 43 -25.64 -14.53 18.33
C PRO A 43 -25.38 -14.44 16.81
N PHE A 44 -26.35 -14.82 15.97
CA PHE A 44 -26.23 -14.70 14.52
C PHE A 44 -26.21 -13.23 14.07
N ALA A 45 -27.06 -12.38 14.64
CA ALA A 45 -27.08 -10.95 14.35
C ALA A 45 -25.76 -10.24 14.75
N VAL A 46 -25.18 -10.65 15.89
CA VAL A 46 -23.86 -10.19 16.33
C VAL A 46 -22.77 -10.65 15.36
N LEU A 47 -22.72 -11.94 15.00
CA LEU A 47 -21.74 -12.45 14.04
C LEU A 47 -21.84 -11.73 12.69
N LEU A 48 -23.06 -11.52 12.17
CA LEU A 48 -23.28 -10.78 10.93
C LEU A 48 -22.71 -9.37 11.01
N THR A 49 -22.91 -8.68 12.14
CA THR A 49 -22.37 -7.35 12.39
C THR A 49 -20.84 -7.34 12.43
N VAL A 50 -20.23 -8.30 13.13
CA VAL A 50 -18.76 -8.44 13.23
C VAL A 50 -18.14 -8.73 11.86
N PHE A 51 -18.71 -9.67 11.09
CA PHE A 51 -18.25 -9.94 9.73
C PHE A 51 -18.44 -8.73 8.81
N GLY A 52 -19.53 -7.99 8.98
CA GLY A 52 -19.77 -6.73 8.29
C GLY A 52 -18.68 -5.69 8.58
N TYR A 53 -18.33 -5.52 9.86
CA TYR A 53 -17.25 -4.65 10.30
C TYR A 53 -15.91 -5.04 9.69
N TRP A 54 -15.48 -6.30 9.79
CA TRP A 54 -14.20 -6.75 9.21
C TRP A 54 -14.15 -6.54 7.70
N ARG A 55 -15.26 -6.75 7.01
CA ARG A 55 -15.35 -6.51 5.57
C ARG A 55 -15.23 -5.03 5.22
N ALA A 56 -15.93 -4.16 5.96
CA ALA A 56 -15.85 -2.72 5.79
C ALA A 56 -14.44 -2.19 6.11
N GLU A 57 -13.83 -2.66 7.19
CA GLU A 57 -12.46 -2.35 7.60
C GLU A 57 -11.45 -2.73 6.50
N ARG A 58 -11.56 -3.94 5.92
CA ARG A 58 -10.75 -4.33 4.75
C ARG A 58 -10.95 -3.39 3.56
N GLY A 59 -12.19 -3.00 3.29
CA GLY A 59 -12.53 -2.04 2.24
C GLY A 59 -11.87 -0.68 2.48
N TYR A 60 -11.94 -0.17 3.72
CA TYR A 60 -11.33 1.08 4.12
C TYR A 60 -9.81 1.07 3.92
N TYR A 61 -9.11 0.02 4.37
CA TYR A 61 -7.66 -0.07 4.20
C TYR A 61 -7.23 -0.09 2.73
N ARG A 62 -7.99 -0.78 1.86
CA ARG A 62 -7.74 -0.79 0.40
C ARG A 62 -7.95 0.58 -0.22
N TRP A 63 -9.03 1.27 0.15
CA TRP A 63 -9.30 2.63 -0.31
C TRP A 63 -8.20 3.59 0.14
N TYR A 64 -7.83 3.54 1.42
CA TYR A 64 -6.79 4.39 2.01
C TYR A 64 -5.43 4.16 1.33
N GLY A 65 -5.09 2.91 1.05
CA GLY A 65 -3.90 2.53 0.29
C GLY A 65 -3.88 3.18 -1.09
N LYS A 66 -4.94 2.98 -1.89
CA LYS A 66 -5.03 3.55 -3.25
C LYS A 66 -5.09 5.08 -3.27
N HIS A 67 -5.76 5.70 -2.28
CA HIS A 67 -5.75 7.15 -2.11
C HIS A 67 -4.35 7.69 -1.80
N THR A 68 -3.62 7.00 -0.91
CA THR A 68 -2.24 7.33 -0.54
C THR A 68 -1.31 7.19 -1.75
N GLU A 69 -1.43 6.11 -2.50
CA GLU A 69 -0.67 5.85 -3.73
C GLU A 69 -0.91 6.95 -4.77
N GLY A 70 -2.17 7.31 -5.03
CA GLY A 70 -2.51 8.39 -5.96
C GLY A 70 -1.90 9.74 -5.55
N LYS A 71 -1.98 10.09 -4.26
CA LYS A 71 -1.34 11.31 -3.73
C LYS A 71 0.18 11.27 -3.84
N ALA A 72 0.79 10.11 -3.55
CA ALA A 72 2.23 9.92 -3.63
C ALA A 72 2.74 10.05 -5.07
N LEU A 73 2.03 9.46 -6.03
CA LEU A 73 2.34 9.53 -7.46
C LEU A 73 2.18 10.95 -8.02
N ALA A 74 1.14 11.67 -7.61
CA ALA A 74 0.98 13.09 -7.98
C ALA A 74 2.13 13.94 -7.43
N ALA A 75 2.50 13.72 -6.16
CA ALA A 75 3.61 14.43 -5.51
C ALA A 75 4.98 14.08 -6.11
N LEU A 76 5.14 12.85 -6.62
CA LEU A 76 6.34 12.40 -7.34
C LEU A 76 6.44 13.06 -8.70
N ARG A 77 5.38 13.00 -9.52
CA ARG A 77 5.30 13.69 -10.82
C ARG A 77 5.69 15.14 -10.75
N ALA A 78 5.14 15.87 -9.77
CA ALA A 78 5.42 17.30 -9.58
C ALA A 78 6.89 17.60 -9.20
N ARG A 79 7.69 16.59 -8.84
CA ARG A 79 9.08 16.74 -8.42
C ARG A 79 10.08 16.07 -9.35
N LEU A 80 9.62 15.39 -10.40
CA LEU A 80 10.53 14.74 -11.33
C LEU A 80 11.39 15.79 -12.05
N PRO A 81 12.70 15.55 -12.21
CA PRO A 81 13.55 16.41 -13.02
C PRO A 81 13.08 16.49 -14.47
N SER A 82 13.46 17.57 -15.17
CA SER A 82 13.19 17.71 -16.60
C SER A 82 13.76 16.52 -17.39
N GLY A 83 13.00 16.05 -18.38
CA GLY A 83 13.34 14.88 -19.20
C GLY A 83 13.04 13.52 -18.56
N TRP A 84 12.67 13.47 -17.28
CA TRP A 84 12.24 12.23 -16.64
C TRP A 84 10.77 11.99 -16.89
N THR A 85 10.41 10.73 -17.15
CA THR A 85 9.02 10.33 -17.39
C THR A 85 8.58 9.32 -16.35
N ILE A 86 7.27 9.27 -16.09
CA ILE A 86 6.68 8.30 -15.17
C ILE A 86 5.44 7.66 -15.78
N THR A 87 5.40 6.34 -15.74
CA THR A 87 4.25 5.53 -16.14
C THR A 87 3.71 4.83 -14.89
N ASN A 88 2.40 4.89 -14.65
CA ASN A 88 1.76 4.31 -13.47
C ASN A 88 1.06 2.99 -13.84
N ASN A 89 0.82 2.13 -12.85
CA ASN A 89 0.07 0.87 -12.98
C ASN A 89 0.58 0.05 -14.18
N VAL A 90 1.89 -0.21 -14.21
CA VAL A 90 2.48 -0.95 -15.32
C VAL A 90 2.28 -2.44 -15.05
N MET A 91 1.46 -3.07 -15.89
CA MET A 91 1.27 -4.51 -15.86
C MET A 91 2.53 -5.20 -16.33
N THR A 92 3.04 -6.12 -15.52
CA THR A 92 4.18 -6.98 -15.81
C THR A 92 3.73 -8.44 -15.86
N ALA A 93 4.61 -9.34 -16.26
CA ALA A 93 4.34 -10.78 -16.24
C ALA A 93 4.03 -11.33 -14.83
N SER A 94 4.37 -10.56 -13.80
CA SER A 94 4.34 -10.96 -12.38
C SER A 94 3.30 -10.24 -11.53
N GLY A 95 2.63 -9.22 -12.08
CA GLY A 95 1.66 -8.40 -11.37
C GLY A 95 1.69 -6.96 -11.86
N ASP A 96 1.20 -6.03 -11.03
CA ASP A 96 1.21 -4.60 -11.34
C ASP A 96 2.32 -3.91 -10.53
N CYS A 97 3.12 -3.09 -11.22
CA CYS A 97 4.02 -2.14 -10.59
C CYS A 97 3.31 -0.80 -10.41
N ASP A 98 3.43 -0.18 -9.23
CA ASP A 98 2.76 1.11 -8.97
C ASP A 98 3.27 2.20 -9.91
N ALA A 99 4.59 2.30 -10.12
CA ALA A 99 5.17 3.18 -11.13
C ALA A 99 6.51 2.72 -11.70
N ILE A 100 6.79 3.16 -12.92
CA ILE A 100 8.13 3.14 -13.52
C ILE A 100 8.52 4.57 -13.85
N VAL A 101 9.65 5.02 -13.30
CA VAL A 101 10.28 6.30 -13.62
C VAL A 101 11.44 6.04 -14.57
N SER A 102 11.45 6.67 -15.74
CA SER A 102 12.53 6.55 -16.72
C SER A 102 13.29 7.86 -16.88
N THR A 103 14.62 7.75 -16.91
CA THR A 103 15.55 8.86 -17.16
C THR A 103 16.03 8.91 -18.62
N GLY A 104 15.47 8.06 -19.49
CA GLY A 104 15.98 7.78 -20.84
C GLY A 104 17.03 6.67 -20.88
N SER A 105 17.90 6.56 -19.88
CA SER A 105 18.94 5.52 -19.79
C SER A 105 18.66 4.46 -18.73
N ILE A 106 18.00 4.84 -17.64
CA ILE A 106 17.71 3.97 -16.50
C ILE A 106 16.21 3.98 -16.22
N ARG A 107 15.70 2.83 -15.76
CA ARG A 107 14.33 2.66 -15.28
C ARG A 107 14.37 2.36 -13.79
N PHE A 108 13.68 3.16 -13.00
CA PHE A 108 13.41 2.89 -11.60
C PHE A 108 11.99 2.34 -11.48
N VAL A 109 11.86 1.16 -10.89
CA VAL A 109 10.58 0.48 -10.68
C VAL A 109 10.19 0.69 -9.24
N VAL A 110 9.18 1.52 -9.03
CA VAL A 110 8.77 2.06 -7.73
C VAL A 110 7.54 1.32 -7.24
N GLU A 111 7.70 0.60 -6.15
CA GLU A 111 6.62 0.02 -5.35
C GLU A 111 6.30 0.97 -4.17
N ILE A 112 5.04 1.32 -3.97
CA ILE A 112 4.57 2.28 -2.98
C ILE A 112 3.79 1.56 -1.88
N LYS A 113 4.21 1.74 -0.62
CA LYS A 113 3.51 1.14 0.52
C LYS A 113 3.03 2.21 1.51
N SER A 114 1.75 2.19 1.84
CA SER A 114 1.10 3.11 2.78
C SER A 114 1.32 2.72 4.25
N VAL A 115 2.58 2.56 4.66
CA VAL A 115 2.97 2.18 6.04
C VAL A 115 3.63 3.36 6.75
N ARG A 116 3.18 3.68 7.96
CA ARG A 116 3.70 4.80 8.78
C ARG A 116 4.82 4.36 9.72
N ALA A 117 4.65 3.22 10.37
CA ALA A 117 5.57 2.67 11.34
C ALA A 117 6.68 1.88 10.63
N VAL A 118 7.57 2.59 9.95
CA VAL A 118 8.71 2.02 9.24
C VAL A 118 9.99 2.62 9.78
N THR A 119 10.97 1.78 10.09
CA THR A 119 12.30 2.20 10.51
C THR A 119 13.35 1.57 9.61
N LEU A 120 14.14 2.43 8.97
CA LEU A 120 15.32 2.06 8.20
C LEU A 120 16.56 2.39 9.05
N THR A 121 17.39 1.39 9.32
CA THR A 121 18.57 1.52 10.19
C THR A 121 19.84 1.20 9.41
N HIS A 122 20.82 2.10 9.44
CA HIS A 122 22.16 1.86 8.90
C HIS A 122 23.08 1.44 10.04
N LYS A 123 23.69 0.25 9.91
CA LYS A 123 24.72 -0.20 10.84
C LYS A 123 26.08 0.26 10.32
N PHE A 124 26.95 0.69 11.23
CA PHE A 124 28.31 1.12 10.88
C PHE A 124 29.14 -0.03 10.28
N PHE A 125 29.00 -1.23 10.85
CA PHE A 125 29.56 -2.48 10.32
C PHE A 125 28.44 -3.50 10.06
N GLY A 126 27.63 -3.27 9.03
CA GLY A 126 26.62 -4.25 8.64
C GLY A 126 25.63 -3.75 7.59
N PRO A 127 24.73 -4.64 7.12
CA PRO A 127 23.73 -4.26 6.14
C PRO A 127 22.73 -3.26 6.72
N THR A 128 22.17 -2.43 5.85
CA THR A 128 20.99 -1.63 6.19
C THR A 128 19.82 -2.58 6.45
N THR A 129 19.05 -2.32 7.51
CA THR A 129 17.90 -3.14 7.88
C THR A 129 16.61 -2.34 7.85
N LEU A 130 15.50 -3.04 7.56
CA LEU A 130 14.15 -2.50 7.54
C LEU A 130 13.32 -3.21 8.60
N ALA A 131 12.66 -2.45 9.46
CA ALA A 131 11.76 -2.95 10.49
C ALA A 131 10.42 -2.21 10.44
N PHE A 132 9.35 -2.91 10.79
CA PHE A 132 8.00 -2.34 10.89
C PHE A 132 7.51 -2.30 12.35
N GLY A 133 6.53 -1.44 12.62
CA GLY A 133 5.79 -1.43 13.87
C GLY A 133 4.97 -2.70 14.07
N ARG A 134 4.58 -2.97 15.33
CA ARG A 134 3.80 -4.15 15.71
C ARG A 134 2.41 -4.22 15.06
N ASP A 135 1.90 -3.08 14.59
CA ASP A 135 0.62 -2.90 13.93
C ASP A 135 0.65 -3.20 12.43
N VAL A 136 1.82 -3.55 11.88
CA VAL A 136 1.97 -3.84 10.45
C VAL A 136 1.92 -5.35 10.23
N GLY A 137 0.82 -5.84 9.65
CA GLY A 137 0.62 -7.28 9.38
C GLY A 137 1.51 -7.87 8.27
N ALA A 138 2.25 -7.05 7.53
CA ALA A 138 3.19 -7.50 6.51
C ALA A 138 4.61 -7.59 7.06
N THR A 139 5.49 -8.39 6.44
CA THR A 139 6.90 -8.46 6.81
C THR A 139 7.76 -7.59 5.89
N PRO A 140 8.88 -7.00 6.37
CA PRO A 140 9.82 -6.28 5.52
C PRO A 140 10.30 -7.11 4.31
N ALA A 141 10.56 -8.40 4.52
CA ALA A 141 10.97 -9.32 3.47
C ALA A 141 9.93 -9.46 2.35
N SER A 142 8.64 -9.54 2.69
CA SER A 142 7.57 -9.63 1.68
C SER A 142 7.52 -8.40 0.76
N HIS A 143 7.70 -7.20 1.32
CA HIS A 143 7.72 -5.97 0.53
C HIS A 143 8.97 -5.86 -0.34
N LEU A 144 10.14 -6.24 0.19
CA LEU A 144 11.40 -6.26 -0.57
C LEU A 144 11.33 -7.26 -1.73
N ALA A 145 10.80 -8.46 -1.49
CA ALA A 145 10.64 -9.49 -2.51
C ALA A 145 9.73 -9.00 -3.63
N GLN A 146 8.60 -8.37 -3.29
CA GLN A 146 7.68 -7.83 -4.28
C GLN A 146 8.32 -6.73 -5.14
N ALA A 147 9.02 -5.77 -4.53
CA ALA A 147 9.70 -4.70 -5.26
C ALA A 147 10.80 -5.25 -6.19
N ALA A 148 11.60 -6.20 -5.71
CA ALA A 148 12.64 -6.84 -6.50
C ALA A 148 12.06 -7.64 -7.69
N PHE A 149 10.97 -8.39 -7.47
CA PHE A 149 10.33 -9.19 -8.50
C PHE A 149 9.68 -8.32 -9.59
N ASN A 150 9.00 -7.25 -9.17
CA ASN A 150 8.44 -6.23 -10.06
C ASN A 150 9.55 -5.59 -10.91
N ALA A 151 10.68 -5.23 -10.29
CA ALA A 151 11.80 -4.62 -10.99
C ALA A 151 12.47 -5.55 -11.99
N GLY A 152 12.68 -6.82 -11.63
CA GLY A 152 13.22 -7.83 -12.54
C GLY A 152 12.31 -8.06 -13.75
N SER A 153 10.99 -8.05 -13.54
CA SER A 153 10.02 -8.25 -14.62
C SER A 153 9.86 -7.03 -15.53
N ALA A 154 10.01 -5.83 -14.98
CA ALA A 154 9.91 -4.58 -15.73
C ALA A 154 11.25 -4.11 -16.34
N GLY A 155 12.36 -4.78 -16.02
CA GLY A 155 13.70 -4.44 -16.49
C GLY A 155 14.21 -3.12 -15.92
N GLY A 156 14.32 -3.00 -14.60
CA GLY A 156 14.80 -1.79 -13.94
C GLY A 156 15.29 -2.00 -12.52
N ILE A 157 15.58 -0.88 -11.86
CA ILE A 157 16.11 -0.83 -10.50
C ILE A 157 14.96 -0.81 -9.51
N ALA A 158 14.95 -1.76 -8.56
CA ALA A 158 13.92 -1.85 -7.55
C ALA A 158 13.99 -0.69 -6.56
N ILE A 159 12.86 0.00 -6.38
CA ILE A 159 12.64 0.97 -5.33
C ILE A 159 11.40 0.58 -4.54
N LEU A 160 11.55 0.51 -3.22
CA LEU A 160 10.47 0.33 -2.26
C LEU A 160 10.30 1.63 -1.47
N TRP A 161 9.18 2.32 -1.69
CA TRP A 161 8.94 3.65 -1.18
C TRP A 161 7.81 3.68 -0.14
N TYR A 162 8.11 4.27 1.03
CA TYR A 162 7.19 4.50 2.13
C TYR A 162 6.89 6.00 2.30
N PRO A 163 5.93 6.57 1.55
CA PRO A 163 5.64 8.00 1.58
C PRO A 163 5.12 8.51 2.92
N LEU A 164 4.50 7.63 3.72
CA LEU A 164 3.90 7.96 5.02
C LEU A 164 4.83 7.70 6.21
N ALA A 165 6.03 7.17 5.97
CA ALA A 165 6.98 6.88 7.04
C ALA A 165 7.37 8.16 7.78
N ARG A 166 7.33 8.12 9.12
CA ARG A 166 7.59 9.29 9.96
C ARG A 166 9.04 9.77 9.88
N LYS A 167 9.98 8.83 9.82
CA LYS A 167 11.41 9.11 9.70
C LYS A 167 11.82 9.12 8.23
N LYS A 168 12.44 10.21 7.79
CA LYS A 168 12.97 10.35 6.42
C LYS A 168 14.33 9.71 6.32
N ASN A 169 14.50 8.78 5.40
CA ASN A 169 15.76 8.06 5.21
C ASN A 169 15.76 7.34 3.86
N TYR A 170 16.92 6.85 3.43
CA TYR A 170 17.02 5.94 2.30
C TYR A 170 18.26 5.06 2.39
N GLY A 171 18.22 3.89 1.77
CA GLY A 171 19.34 2.97 1.79
C GLY A 171 19.11 1.75 0.92
N LEU A 172 20.18 1.02 0.66
CA LEU A 172 20.14 -0.20 -0.13
C LEU A 172 19.98 -1.42 0.80
N ILE A 173 19.01 -2.28 0.51
CA ILE A 173 18.86 -3.60 1.13
C ILE A 173 18.87 -4.65 0.03
N GLY A 174 19.93 -5.45 -0.03
CA GLY A 174 20.21 -6.31 -1.19
C GLY A 174 20.37 -5.44 -2.45
N ALA A 175 19.50 -5.65 -3.45
CA ALA A 175 19.45 -4.85 -4.68
C ALA A 175 18.30 -3.82 -4.72
N THR A 176 17.53 -3.68 -3.63
CA THR A 176 16.37 -2.78 -3.57
C THR A 176 16.70 -1.51 -2.79
N TRP A 177 16.48 -0.36 -3.41
CA TRP A 177 16.52 0.92 -2.72
C TRP A 177 15.26 1.09 -1.88
N VAL A 178 15.43 1.17 -0.57
CA VAL A 178 14.34 1.50 0.35
C VAL A 178 14.38 2.99 0.62
N VAL A 179 13.25 3.67 0.43
CA VAL A 179 13.11 5.11 0.67
C VAL A 179 11.95 5.35 1.63
N THR A 180 12.19 6.15 2.67
CA THR A 180 11.17 6.59 3.62
C THR A 180 11.02 8.11 3.57
N GLY A 181 9.77 8.58 3.54
CA GLY A 181 9.43 10.01 3.52
C GLY A 181 8.89 10.52 2.18
N ALA A 182 8.77 11.84 2.05
CA ALA A 182 8.10 12.48 0.91
C ALA A 182 8.83 12.27 -0.45
N ALA A 183 8.15 12.57 -1.55
CA ALA A 183 8.64 12.36 -2.92
C ALA A 183 10.02 12.99 -3.21
N GLY A 184 10.36 14.10 -2.55
CA GLY A 184 11.70 14.69 -2.68
C GLY A 184 12.83 13.77 -2.20
N MET A 185 12.60 12.96 -1.17
CA MET A 185 13.56 11.94 -0.72
C MET A 185 13.77 10.86 -1.79
N LEU A 186 12.69 10.46 -2.44
CA LEU A 186 12.73 9.47 -3.53
C LEU A 186 13.50 10.03 -4.73
N VAL A 187 13.20 11.24 -5.17
CA VAL A 187 13.93 11.89 -6.27
C VAL A 187 15.41 12.03 -5.93
N GLY A 188 15.75 12.49 -4.72
CA GLY A 188 17.14 12.58 -4.27
C GLY A 188 17.87 11.23 -4.25
N ALA A 189 17.20 10.17 -3.81
CA ALA A 189 17.77 8.81 -3.83
C ALA A 189 18.04 8.33 -5.27
N MET A 190 17.09 8.54 -6.19
CA MET A 190 17.27 8.19 -7.62
C MET A 190 18.42 8.98 -8.25
N GLN A 191 18.50 10.29 -8.00
CA GLN A 191 19.59 11.13 -8.52
C GLN A 191 20.96 10.72 -7.97
N LYS A 192 21.03 10.39 -6.67
CA LYS A 192 22.28 9.90 -6.07
C LYS A 192 22.73 8.59 -6.72
N HIS A 193 21.80 7.68 -7.00
CA HIS A 193 22.12 6.43 -7.70
C HIS A 193 22.75 6.69 -9.08
N LEU A 194 22.18 7.61 -9.87
CA LEU A 194 22.74 7.99 -11.17
C LEU A 194 24.15 8.58 -11.06
N ALA A 195 24.41 9.37 -10.02
CA ALA A 195 25.72 9.98 -9.81
C ALA A 195 26.80 8.93 -9.48
N THR A 196 26.43 7.85 -8.80
CA THR A 196 27.35 6.74 -8.47
C THR A 196 27.51 5.70 -9.59
N ALA A 197 26.63 5.70 -10.58
CA ALA A 197 26.66 4.76 -11.70
C ALA A 197 27.47 5.28 -12.92
N ARG A 198 27.99 6.51 -12.83
CA ARG A 198 28.92 7.12 -13.80
C ARG A 198 30.35 6.96 -13.30
#